data_AF-A0A522G9A0-F1
#
_entry.id   AF-A0A522G9A0-F1
#
_cell.length_a   1.000
_cell.length_b   1.000
_cell.length_c   1.000
_cell.angle_alpha   90.00
_cell.angle_beta   90.00
_cell.angle_gamma   90.00
#
_symmetry.space_group_name_H-M   'P 1'
#
loop_
_entity.id
_entity.type
_entity.pdbx_description
1 polymer ?
#
loop_
_entity_poly.entity_id
_entity_poly.type
_entity_poly.pdbx_seq_one_letter_code
_entity_poly.pdbx_strand_id
1 'polypeptide(L)'
;LLGMGTGFSGYNRSSNITRAGVAEALIHQAYEKGIRFFDCADSYGTHPFAAAALKSFPRESYTLSSKIWLSQGGIPEPDRPDADVVIDRFRKELDTDYLDLIQIHCMTDAHWTDKQKKQMDILENLKAKKIIHAHGVSVHSLEAMEACIESPWVDVIHVRINPFGEAMDRKDPAEVIPVIEKLHNAGKGIIGMKLIGNGNFRNDSDKINASLKYVLGLGTVDSIIVGFELPEQIDNYIGRVKNALKTKK
;
A
#
# COMPACT_ATOMS: atom_id res chain seq x y z
N LEU A 1 11.79 4.52 1.85
CA LEU A 1 11.81 3.65 0.63
C LEU A 1 11.18 2.29 0.90
N LEU A 2 11.64 1.48 1.87
CA LEU A 2 10.96 0.22 2.22
C LEU A 2 9.89 0.46 3.30
N GLY A 3 8.64 0.14 2.98
CA GLY A 3 7.52 0.05 3.91
C GLY A 3 7.07 -1.40 4.14
N MET A 4 6.27 -1.59 5.17
CA MET A 4 5.65 -2.87 5.52
C MET A 4 4.19 -2.88 5.07
N GLY A 5 3.85 -3.79 4.16
CA GLY A 5 2.46 -4.10 3.84
C GLY A 5 1.94 -5.16 4.78
N THR A 6 0.83 -4.90 5.47
CA THR A 6 0.28 -5.82 6.48
C THR A 6 -0.76 -6.80 5.92
N GLY A 7 -1.07 -6.72 4.62
CA GLY A 7 -2.16 -7.44 3.97
C GLY A 7 -1.80 -8.68 3.16
N PHE A 8 -0.70 -9.38 3.45
CA PHE A 8 -0.39 -10.60 2.69
C PHE A 8 -1.52 -11.63 2.85
N SER A 9 -2.07 -12.08 1.71
CA SER A 9 -3.30 -12.89 1.65
C SER A 9 -4.45 -12.32 2.51
N GLY A 10 -4.60 -11.00 2.46
CA GLY A 10 -5.58 -10.21 3.20
C GLY A 10 -6.96 -10.22 2.57
N TYR A 11 -7.98 -10.67 3.31
CA TYR A 11 -9.38 -10.68 2.92
C TYR A 11 -10.27 -10.86 4.16
N ASN A 12 -11.50 -10.32 4.13
CA ASN A 12 -12.50 -10.52 5.18
C ASN A 12 -12.02 -10.13 6.59
N ARG A 13 -11.37 -8.96 6.71
CA ARG A 13 -10.74 -8.46 7.95
C ARG A 13 -9.73 -9.44 8.56
N SER A 14 -8.96 -10.09 7.70
CA SER A 14 -7.95 -11.05 8.13
C SER A 14 -6.81 -11.12 7.13
N SER A 15 -5.58 -11.27 7.59
CA SER A 15 -4.37 -11.47 6.79
C SER A 15 -3.58 -12.66 7.34
N ASN A 16 -2.54 -13.10 6.64
CA ASN A 16 -1.72 -14.20 7.13
C ASN A 16 -1.14 -13.92 8.52
N ILE A 17 -0.63 -12.71 8.75
CA ILE A 17 -0.01 -12.34 10.03
C ILE A 17 -1.02 -12.22 11.18
N THR A 18 -2.28 -11.85 10.89
CA THR A 18 -3.31 -11.82 11.95
C THR A 18 -3.79 -13.23 12.27
N ARG A 19 -3.96 -14.10 11.27
CA ARG A 19 -4.29 -15.52 11.48
C ARG A 19 -3.20 -16.28 12.23
N ALA A 20 -1.94 -15.95 11.95
CA ALA A 20 -0.79 -16.55 12.63
C ALA A 20 -0.55 -15.98 14.04
N GLY A 21 -1.24 -14.91 14.45
CA GLY A 21 -1.07 -14.30 15.76
C GLY A 21 0.26 -13.55 15.94
N VAL A 22 0.94 -13.18 14.86
CA VAL A 22 2.28 -12.55 14.87
C VAL A 22 2.26 -11.09 14.41
N ALA A 23 1.09 -10.55 14.04
CA ALA A 23 0.97 -9.23 13.44
C ALA A 23 1.58 -8.11 14.30
N GLU A 24 1.24 -8.05 15.59
CA GLU A 24 1.75 -7.03 16.50
C GLU A 24 3.28 -7.09 16.62
N ALA A 25 3.83 -8.27 16.91
CA ALA A 25 5.27 -8.47 17.06
C ALA A 25 6.05 -8.11 15.79
N LEU A 26 5.55 -8.49 14.61
CA LEU A 26 6.21 -8.16 13.33
C LEU A 26 6.18 -6.66 13.03
N ILE A 27 5.06 -5.98 13.30
CA ILE A 27 4.94 -4.53 13.08
C ILE A 27 5.89 -3.78 14.04
N HIS A 28 5.92 -4.18 15.32
CA HIS A 28 6.82 -3.58 16.32
C HIS A 28 8.29 -3.75 15.89
N GLN A 29 8.69 -4.98 15.53
CA GLN A 29 10.05 -5.26 15.08
C GLN A 29 10.40 -4.49 13.81
N ALA A 30 9.48 -4.38 12.85
CA ALA A 30 9.69 -3.57 11.64
C ALA A 30 10.01 -2.12 12.00
N TYR A 31 9.28 -1.54 12.97
CA TYR A 31 9.60 -0.21 13.49
C TYR A 31 11.00 -0.17 14.12
N GLU A 32 11.35 -1.09 15.02
CA GLU A 32 12.68 -1.11 15.65
C GLU A 32 13.82 -1.21 14.62
N LYS A 33 13.60 -1.91 13.51
CA LYS A 33 14.56 -2.07 12.42
C LYS A 33 14.62 -0.88 11.44
N GLY A 34 13.84 0.17 11.68
CA GLY A 34 13.91 1.42 10.91
C GLY A 34 12.85 1.55 9.81
N ILE A 35 11.91 0.62 9.69
CA ILE A 35 10.74 0.82 8.81
C ILE A 35 9.84 1.88 9.44
N ARG A 36 9.41 2.86 8.63
CA ARG A 36 8.54 3.96 9.07
C ARG A 36 7.26 4.10 8.27
N PHE A 37 7.05 3.27 7.26
CA PHE A 37 5.82 3.28 6.49
C PHE A 37 5.09 1.95 6.70
N PHE A 38 3.89 2.01 7.28
CA PHE A 38 3.04 0.85 7.53
C PHE A 38 1.74 1.00 6.77
N ASP A 39 1.48 0.02 5.90
CA ASP A 39 0.32 0.01 5.02
C ASP A 39 -0.69 -1.06 5.47
N CYS A 40 -1.88 -0.60 5.83
CA CYS A 40 -3.03 -1.40 6.26
C CYS A 40 -4.16 -1.31 5.22
N ALA A 41 -5.28 -1.98 5.50
CA ALA A 41 -6.53 -1.82 4.75
C ALA A 41 -7.69 -2.39 5.57
N ASP A 42 -8.93 -1.95 5.29
CA ASP A 42 -10.14 -2.51 5.91
C ASP A 42 -10.15 -4.05 5.85
N SER A 43 -9.86 -4.59 4.67
CA SER A 43 -9.91 -6.02 4.40
C SER A 43 -8.86 -6.85 5.14
N TYR A 44 -7.83 -6.24 5.74
CA TYR A 44 -6.72 -6.97 6.35
C TYR A 44 -6.94 -7.28 7.84
N GLY A 45 -7.77 -6.49 8.53
CA GLY A 45 -8.01 -6.61 9.97
C GLY A 45 -6.78 -6.33 10.84
N THR A 46 -5.82 -5.57 10.32
CA THR A 46 -4.51 -5.33 10.98
C THR A 46 -4.48 -4.09 11.85
N HIS A 47 -5.47 -3.20 11.76
CA HIS A 47 -5.55 -1.95 12.54
C HIS A 47 -5.30 -2.11 14.05
N PRO A 48 -5.99 -2.99 14.80
CA PRO A 48 -5.77 -3.10 16.25
C PRO A 48 -4.36 -3.61 16.59
N PHE A 49 -3.77 -4.46 15.76
CA PHE A 49 -2.41 -4.95 15.95
C PHE A 49 -1.37 -3.86 15.64
N ALA A 50 -1.62 -3.03 14.62
CA ALA A 50 -0.78 -1.87 14.33
C ALA A 50 -0.85 -0.82 15.44
N ALA A 51 -2.04 -0.58 16.00
CA ALA A 51 -2.23 0.30 17.15
C ALA A 51 -1.39 -0.17 18.34
N ALA A 52 -1.55 -1.44 18.73
CA ALA A 52 -0.82 -2.03 19.85
C ALA A 52 0.70 -1.99 19.64
N ALA A 53 1.16 -2.40 18.45
CA ALA A 53 2.58 -2.47 18.11
C ALA A 53 3.28 -1.10 18.09
N LEU A 54 2.56 -0.04 17.74
CA LEU A 54 3.13 1.29 17.54
C LEU A 54 2.85 2.26 18.69
N LYS A 55 2.04 1.86 19.68
CA LYS A 55 1.58 2.69 20.80
C LYS A 55 2.70 3.37 21.60
N SER A 56 3.85 2.72 21.73
CA SER A 56 5.00 3.24 22.49
C SER A 56 5.87 4.21 21.70
N PHE A 57 5.61 4.39 20.39
CA PHE A 57 6.40 5.26 19.53
C PHE A 57 5.66 6.57 19.26
N PRO A 58 6.38 7.70 19.09
CA PRO A 58 5.75 8.98 18.74
C PRO A 58 4.98 8.85 17.42
N ARG A 59 3.72 9.28 17.39
CA ARG A 59 2.83 9.09 16.23
C ARG A 59 3.39 9.73 14.96
N GLU A 60 4.09 10.85 15.09
CA GLU A 60 4.73 11.60 14.02
C GLU A 60 6.01 10.95 13.47
N SER A 61 6.54 9.92 14.14
CA SER A 61 7.77 9.27 13.69
C SER A 61 7.53 8.29 12.54
N TYR A 62 6.27 7.91 12.28
CA TYR A 62 5.88 6.94 11.25
C TYR A 62 4.66 7.40 10.44
N THR A 63 4.51 6.80 9.25
CA THR A 63 3.42 7.00 8.32
C THR A 63 2.47 5.80 8.38
N LEU A 64 1.19 6.06 8.60
CA LEU A 64 0.11 5.08 8.49
C LEU A 64 -0.71 5.30 7.22
N SER A 65 -0.71 4.30 6.36
CA SER A 65 -1.66 4.19 5.24
C SER A 65 -2.75 3.19 5.59
N SER A 66 -3.99 3.49 5.21
CA SER A 66 -5.06 2.49 5.16
C SER A 66 -5.94 2.67 3.93
N LYS A 67 -6.86 1.74 3.70
CA LYS A 67 -7.67 1.70 2.49
C LYS A 67 -9.11 1.37 2.80
N ILE A 68 -10.03 2.17 2.26
CA ILE A 68 -11.46 1.91 2.32
C ILE A 68 -11.84 0.93 1.21
N TRP A 69 -12.78 0.04 1.51
CA TRP A 69 -13.29 -0.94 0.56
C TRP A 69 -14.72 -0.58 0.17
N LEU A 70 -14.96 -0.33 -1.11
CA LEU A 70 -16.25 0.18 -1.63
C LEU A 70 -16.99 -0.84 -2.52
N SER A 71 -16.31 -1.90 -2.94
CA SER A 71 -16.87 -2.95 -3.82
C SER A 71 -17.58 -4.04 -3.02
N GLN A 72 -18.47 -4.81 -3.63
CA GLN A 72 -19.05 -5.99 -2.99
C GLN A 72 -17.96 -7.03 -2.64
N GLY A 73 -18.13 -7.77 -1.54
CA GLY A 73 -17.12 -8.71 -1.02
C GLY A 73 -15.95 -7.98 -0.37
N GLY A 74 -14.81 -8.64 -0.16
CA GLY A 74 -13.59 -8.03 0.39
C GLY A 74 -13.57 -7.85 1.92
N ILE A 75 -14.70 -7.39 2.47
CA ILE A 75 -14.99 -7.26 3.91
C ILE A 75 -16.29 -8.02 4.25
N PRO A 76 -16.49 -8.44 5.52
CA PRO A 76 -17.61 -9.31 5.89
C PRO A 76 -18.96 -8.61 5.78
N GLU A 77 -19.02 -7.31 6.04
CA GLU A 77 -20.27 -6.55 5.97
C GLU A 77 -20.75 -6.44 4.51
N PRO A 78 -22.08 -6.44 4.28
CA PRO A 78 -22.64 -6.14 2.97
C PRO A 78 -22.69 -4.63 2.69
N ASP A 79 -22.84 -3.82 3.74
CA ASP A 79 -22.99 -2.38 3.62
C ASP A 79 -21.64 -1.70 3.31
N ARG A 80 -21.70 -0.62 2.53
CA ARG A 80 -20.55 0.21 2.18
C ARG A 80 -20.82 1.65 2.65
N PRO A 81 -20.56 1.94 3.94
CA PRO A 81 -20.76 3.28 4.47
C PRO A 81 -19.87 4.29 3.74
N ASP A 82 -20.24 5.56 3.87
CA ASP A 82 -19.44 6.66 3.35
C ASP A 82 -18.06 6.73 4.02
N ALA A 83 -17.09 7.27 3.29
CA ALA A 83 -15.68 7.25 3.66
C ALA A 83 -15.41 7.87 5.04
N ASP A 84 -16.13 8.92 5.42
CA ASP A 84 -15.99 9.58 6.74
C ASP A 84 -16.36 8.66 7.90
N VAL A 85 -17.44 7.89 7.77
CA VAL A 85 -17.84 6.87 8.76
C VAL A 85 -16.77 5.79 8.89
N VAL A 86 -16.26 5.29 7.75
CA VAL A 86 -15.24 4.24 7.74
C VAL A 86 -13.90 4.75 8.31
N ILE A 87 -13.51 5.99 8.00
CA ILE A 87 -12.25 6.57 8.47
C ILE A 87 -12.31 6.91 9.96
N ASP A 88 -13.45 7.37 10.48
CA ASP A 88 -13.64 7.54 11.92
C ASP A 88 -13.50 6.20 12.66
N ARG A 89 -14.02 5.11 12.08
CA ARG A 89 -13.80 3.75 12.60
C ARG A 89 -12.31 3.38 12.57
N PHE A 90 -11.61 3.59 11.45
CA PHE A 90 -10.18 3.31 11.36
C PHE A 90 -9.35 4.06 12.40
N ARG A 91 -9.66 5.34 12.66
CA ARG A 91 -8.98 6.15 13.68
C ARG A 91 -9.11 5.55 15.08
N LYS A 92 -10.30 5.05 15.43
CA LYS A 92 -10.55 4.35 16.70
C LYS A 92 -9.80 3.02 16.76
N GLU A 93 -9.83 2.24 15.68
CA GLU A 93 -9.13 0.96 15.60
C GLU A 93 -7.60 1.10 15.67
N LEU A 94 -7.05 2.19 15.12
CA LEU A 94 -5.62 2.51 15.10
C LEU A 94 -5.15 3.34 16.29
N ASP A 95 -6.07 3.77 17.17
CA ASP A 95 -5.78 4.66 18.30
C ASP A 95 -5.03 5.94 17.89
N THR A 96 -5.55 6.64 16.86
CA THR A 96 -4.88 7.83 16.27
C THR A 96 -5.87 8.93 15.86
N ASP A 97 -5.41 10.18 15.95
CA ASP A 97 -6.19 11.35 15.54
C ASP A 97 -6.17 11.62 14.03
N TYR A 98 -5.22 11.06 13.32
CA TYR A 98 -5.11 11.24 11.88
C TYR A 98 -4.49 10.02 11.18
N LEU A 99 -4.72 9.92 9.88
CA LEU A 99 -4.08 8.96 8.99
C LEU A 99 -3.25 9.72 7.96
N ASP A 100 -2.03 9.26 7.70
CA ASP A 100 -1.16 9.95 6.75
C ASP A 100 -1.66 9.77 5.32
N LEU A 101 -2.21 8.59 5.01
CA LEU A 101 -2.73 8.27 3.68
C LEU A 101 -3.98 7.41 3.77
N ILE A 102 -5.05 7.81 3.08
CA ILE A 102 -6.22 6.95 2.82
C ILE A 102 -6.37 6.69 1.34
N GLN A 103 -6.59 5.43 0.96
CA GLN A 103 -6.79 5.08 -0.44
C GLN A 103 -8.11 4.36 -0.69
N ILE A 104 -8.66 4.56 -1.88
CA ILE A 104 -9.73 3.71 -2.40
C ILE A 104 -9.10 2.40 -2.89
N HIS A 105 -9.55 1.27 -2.33
CA HIS A 105 -8.89 -0.02 -2.54
C HIS A 105 -9.39 -0.75 -3.80
N CYS A 106 -8.46 -1.30 -4.59
CA CYS A 106 -8.72 -2.27 -5.64
C CYS A 106 -9.58 -1.75 -6.80
N MET A 107 -9.23 -0.58 -7.34
CA MET A 107 -9.90 -0.03 -8.52
C MET A 107 -9.43 -0.73 -9.80
N THR A 108 -10.37 -1.24 -10.59
CA THR A 108 -10.13 -1.96 -11.85
C THR A 108 -10.87 -1.38 -13.06
N ASP A 109 -11.75 -0.41 -12.83
CA ASP A 109 -12.63 0.16 -13.85
C ASP A 109 -12.05 1.46 -14.38
N ALA A 110 -12.06 1.69 -15.70
CA ALA A 110 -11.54 2.92 -16.31
C ALA A 110 -12.29 4.19 -15.83
N HIS A 111 -13.54 4.07 -15.42
CA HIS A 111 -14.41 5.17 -14.99
C HIS A 111 -14.59 5.17 -13.46
N TRP A 112 -13.64 4.60 -12.72
CA TRP A 112 -13.74 4.54 -11.25
C TRP A 112 -13.83 5.93 -10.62
N THR A 113 -13.20 6.95 -11.21
CA THR A 113 -13.24 8.34 -10.73
C THR A 113 -14.67 8.89 -10.71
N ASP A 114 -15.44 8.66 -11.78
CA ASP A 114 -16.84 9.08 -11.84
C ASP A 114 -17.71 8.29 -10.85
N LYS A 115 -17.51 6.97 -10.79
CA LYS A 115 -18.26 6.08 -9.90
C LYS A 115 -18.01 6.38 -8.42
N GLN A 116 -16.80 6.81 -8.08
CA GLN A 116 -16.40 7.09 -6.70
C GLN A 116 -16.38 8.58 -6.35
N LYS A 117 -16.91 9.46 -7.22
CA LYS A 117 -16.88 10.92 -7.02
C LYS A 117 -17.36 11.35 -5.64
N LYS A 118 -18.46 10.77 -5.13
CA LYS A 118 -18.97 11.05 -3.78
C LYS A 118 -17.92 10.80 -2.70
N GLN A 119 -17.22 9.66 -2.79
CA GLN A 119 -16.21 9.29 -1.80
C GLN A 119 -14.95 10.13 -1.96
N MET A 120 -14.58 10.50 -3.18
CA MET A 120 -13.49 11.43 -3.47
C MET A 120 -13.75 12.81 -2.84
N ASP A 121 -14.96 13.36 -3.00
CA ASP A 121 -15.36 14.64 -2.41
C ASP A 121 -15.31 14.59 -0.86
N ILE A 122 -15.70 13.46 -0.25
CA ILE A 122 -15.59 13.26 1.20
C ILE A 122 -14.13 13.24 1.65
N LEU A 123 -13.27 12.51 0.94
CA LEU A 123 -11.84 12.42 1.25
C LEU A 123 -11.14 13.78 1.14
N GLU A 124 -11.50 14.61 0.17
CA GLU A 124 -10.98 15.99 0.08
C GLU A 124 -11.37 16.83 1.31
N ASN A 125 -12.62 16.72 1.75
CA ASN A 125 -13.07 17.42 2.95
C ASN A 125 -12.33 16.94 4.22
N LEU A 126 -12.06 15.64 4.33
CA LEU A 126 -11.28 15.09 5.44
C LEU A 126 -9.82 15.54 5.39
N LYS A 127 -9.24 15.67 4.19
CA LYS A 127 -7.90 16.20 3.97
C LYS A 127 -7.81 17.68 4.37
N ALA A 128 -8.78 18.49 3.95
CA ALA A 128 -8.88 19.90 4.36
C ALA A 128 -9.00 20.06 5.90
N LYS A 129 -9.67 19.12 6.56
CA LYS A 129 -9.78 19.05 8.04
C LYS A 129 -8.55 18.46 8.74
N LYS A 130 -7.54 18.00 7.99
CA LYS A 130 -6.34 17.30 8.49
C LYS A 130 -6.65 16.01 9.25
N ILE A 131 -7.81 15.40 9.01
CA ILE A 131 -8.15 14.06 9.52
C ILE A 131 -7.35 13.01 8.73
N ILE A 132 -7.11 13.29 7.45
CA ILE A 132 -6.13 12.59 6.62
C ILE A 132 -5.14 13.61 6.05
N HIS A 133 -3.90 13.21 5.76
CA HIS A 133 -2.91 14.14 5.16
C HIS A 133 -2.86 14.04 3.64
N ALA A 134 -3.04 12.84 3.10
CA ALA A 134 -3.11 12.57 1.67
C ALA A 134 -4.21 11.55 1.38
N HIS A 135 -4.68 11.52 0.14
CA HIS A 135 -5.54 10.46 -0.36
C HIS A 135 -5.05 9.93 -1.71
N GLY A 136 -5.67 8.84 -2.14
CA GLY A 136 -5.19 8.15 -3.32
C GLY A 136 -5.95 6.89 -3.65
N VAL A 137 -5.31 6.01 -4.42
CA VAL A 137 -5.95 4.82 -4.96
C VAL A 137 -4.98 3.66 -5.08
N SER A 138 -5.48 2.45 -4.83
CA SER A 138 -4.79 1.22 -5.17
C SER A 138 -5.46 0.60 -6.39
N VAL A 139 -4.72 0.54 -7.50
CA VAL A 139 -5.23 0.08 -8.80
C VAL A 139 -4.83 -1.36 -9.11
N HIS A 140 -5.72 -2.05 -9.81
CA HIS A 140 -5.63 -3.46 -10.15
C HIS A 140 -5.99 -3.71 -11.63
N SER A 141 -5.81 -2.70 -12.48
CA SER A 141 -5.89 -2.76 -13.94
C SER A 141 -5.09 -1.61 -14.54
N LEU A 142 -4.62 -1.74 -15.78
CA LEU A 142 -3.95 -0.64 -16.47
C LEU A 142 -4.91 0.52 -16.72
N GLU A 143 -6.17 0.21 -17.05
CA GLU A 143 -7.22 1.17 -17.36
C GLU A 143 -7.53 2.10 -16.17
N ALA A 144 -7.71 1.53 -14.98
CA ALA A 144 -7.87 2.33 -13.76
C ALA A 144 -6.61 3.15 -13.42
N MET A 145 -5.41 2.64 -13.75
CA MET A 145 -4.15 3.37 -13.57
C MET A 145 -4.06 4.58 -14.51
N GLU A 146 -4.43 4.42 -15.79
CA GLU A 146 -4.45 5.50 -16.77
C GLU A 146 -5.44 6.60 -16.39
N ALA A 147 -6.60 6.24 -15.85
CA ALA A 147 -7.59 7.19 -15.33
C ALA A 147 -7.04 8.09 -14.21
N CYS A 148 -5.94 7.68 -13.55
CA CYS A 148 -5.31 8.49 -12.52
C CYS A 148 -4.49 9.64 -13.11
N ILE A 149 -3.93 9.52 -14.32
CA ILE A 149 -2.97 10.50 -14.90
C ILE A 149 -3.54 11.91 -14.86
N GLU A 150 -4.72 12.08 -15.46
CA GLU A 150 -5.41 13.36 -15.59
C GLU A 150 -6.22 13.74 -14.34
N SER A 151 -6.31 12.85 -13.35
CA SER A 151 -7.06 13.12 -12.12
C SER A 151 -6.22 13.99 -11.18
N PRO A 152 -6.63 15.25 -10.90
CA PRO A 152 -5.93 16.10 -9.93
C PRO A 152 -6.17 15.65 -8.49
N TRP A 153 -7.14 14.75 -8.27
CA TRP A 153 -7.48 14.21 -6.97
C TRP A 153 -6.44 13.21 -6.46
N VAL A 154 -5.78 12.44 -7.34
CA VAL A 154 -4.87 11.39 -6.85
C VAL A 154 -3.55 12.00 -6.38
N ASP A 155 -3.30 12.04 -5.06
CA ASP A 155 -1.97 12.40 -4.52
C ASP A 155 -0.99 11.23 -4.64
N VAL A 156 -1.44 10.03 -4.26
CA VAL A 156 -0.61 8.82 -4.16
C VAL A 156 -1.31 7.62 -4.80
N ILE A 157 -0.55 6.79 -5.51
CA ILE A 157 -1.06 5.58 -6.17
C ILE A 157 -0.24 4.34 -5.80
N HIS A 158 -0.93 3.26 -5.43
CA HIS A 158 -0.35 1.93 -5.34
C HIS A 158 -0.42 1.22 -6.68
N VAL A 159 0.74 0.87 -7.24
CA VAL A 159 0.89 0.20 -8.54
C VAL A 159 1.51 -1.19 -8.40
N ARG A 160 1.12 -2.13 -9.26
CA ARG A 160 1.67 -3.50 -9.24
C ARG A 160 2.83 -3.60 -10.21
N ILE A 161 4.04 -3.84 -9.71
CA ILE A 161 5.23 -3.82 -10.56
C ILE A 161 6.30 -4.82 -10.14
N ASN A 162 6.82 -5.55 -11.14
CA ASN A 162 8.00 -6.41 -11.10
C ASN A 162 8.48 -6.69 -12.55
N PRO A 163 9.72 -7.16 -12.77
CA PRO A 163 10.23 -7.39 -14.12
C PRO A 163 9.68 -8.65 -14.81
N PHE A 164 8.80 -9.41 -14.16
CA PHE A 164 8.38 -10.74 -14.62
C PHE A 164 6.90 -10.81 -15.01
N GLY A 165 6.15 -9.72 -14.90
CA GLY A 165 4.72 -9.69 -15.23
C GLY A 165 3.80 -10.40 -14.22
N GLU A 166 4.36 -10.88 -13.11
CA GLU A 166 3.63 -11.73 -12.17
C GLU A 166 2.70 -10.89 -11.30
N ALA A 167 1.40 -11.17 -11.32
CA ALA A 167 0.38 -10.42 -10.59
C ALA A 167 0.35 -8.89 -10.86
N MET A 168 0.78 -8.46 -12.04
CA MET A 168 0.76 -7.07 -12.51
C MET A 168 -0.56 -6.69 -13.22
N ASP A 169 -0.68 -5.40 -13.58
CA ASP A 169 -1.80 -4.82 -14.34
C ASP A 169 -1.82 -5.25 -15.82
N ARG A 170 -0.64 -5.59 -16.35
CA ARG A 170 -0.41 -6.32 -17.61
C ARG A 170 0.73 -7.31 -17.43
N LYS A 171 0.79 -8.33 -18.28
CA LYS A 171 1.87 -9.33 -18.25
C LYS A 171 3.19 -8.75 -18.70
N ASP A 172 3.18 -7.83 -19.67
CA ASP A 172 4.41 -7.18 -20.11
C ASP A 172 4.66 -5.91 -19.29
N PRO A 173 5.75 -5.82 -18.51
CA PRO A 173 6.12 -4.60 -17.81
C PRO A 173 6.28 -3.38 -18.72
N ALA A 174 6.63 -3.59 -20.01
CA ALA A 174 6.76 -2.51 -20.98
C ALA A 174 5.45 -1.77 -21.27
N GLU A 175 4.29 -2.40 -21.00
CA GLU A 175 2.98 -1.74 -21.10
C GLU A 175 2.67 -0.88 -19.86
N VAL A 176 3.20 -1.26 -18.69
CA VAL A 176 2.85 -0.64 -17.40
C VAL A 176 3.78 0.52 -17.05
N ILE A 177 5.07 0.39 -17.34
CA ILE A 177 6.09 1.37 -16.93
C ILE A 177 5.87 2.77 -17.53
N PRO A 178 5.54 2.93 -18.82
CA PRO A 178 5.28 4.26 -19.38
C PRO A 178 4.11 4.98 -18.70
N VAL A 179 3.12 4.24 -18.18
CA VAL A 179 2.01 4.82 -17.42
C VAL A 179 2.47 5.29 -16.05
N ILE A 180 3.30 4.50 -15.35
CA ILE A 180 3.91 4.90 -14.07
C ILE A 180 4.81 6.13 -14.24
N GLU A 181 5.59 6.21 -15.32
CA GLU A 181 6.40 7.39 -15.64
C GLU A 181 5.55 8.65 -15.83
N LYS A 182 4.43 8.55 -16.58
CA LYS A 182 3.49 9.67 -16.74
C LYS A 182 2.90 10.11 -15.40
N LEU A 183 2.51 9.17 -14.54
CA LEU A 183 1.96 9.47 -13.20
C LEU A 183 2.99 10.21 -12.33
N HIS A 184 4.23 9.72 -12.31
CA HIS A 184 5.33 10.33 -11.53
C HIS A 184 5.67 11.73 -12.06
N ASN A 185 5.76 11.89 -13.39
CA ASN A 185 5.98 13.20 -14.04
C ASN A 185 4.82 14.18 -13.80
N ALA A 186 3.60 13.67 -13.58
CA ALA A 186 2.44 14.46 -13.17
C ALA A 186 2.45 14.82 -11.66
N GLY A 187 3.52 14.50 -10.93
CA GLY A 187 3.71 14.87 -9.53
C GLY A 187 3.06 13.95 -8.51
N LYS A 188 2.61 12.76 -8.92
CA LYS A 188 1.94 11.80 -8.03
C LYS A 188 2.97 10.94 -7.31
N GLY A 189 2.74 10.66 -6.04
CA GLY A 189 3.54 9.71 -5.28
C GLY A 189 3.27 8.28 -5.72
N ILE A 190 4.32 7.53 -6.06
CA ILE A 190 4.20 6.14 -6.53
C ILE A 190 4.64 5.17 -5.44
N ILE A 191 3.73 4.27 -5.04
CA ILE A 191 4.06 3.15 -4.16
C ILE A 191 4.01 1.84 -4.96
N GLY A 192 5.17 1.19 -5.09
CA GLY A 192 5.28 -0.11 -5.72
C GLY A 192 4.85 -1.26 -4.80
N MET A 193 3.96 -2.12 -5.28
CA MET A 193 3.57 -3.37 -4.64
C MET A 193 3.69 -4.57 -5.60
N LYS A 194 3.50 -5.78 -5.05
CA LYS A 194 3.64 -7.06 -5.79
C LYS A 194 5.02 -7.30 -6.41
N LEU A 195 6.06 -6.68 -5.84
CA LEU A 195 7.46 -6.90 -6.26
C LEU A 195 7.85 -8.39 -6.22
N ILE A 196 7.26 -9.15 -5.30
CA ILE A 196 7.58 -10.57 -5.06
C ILE A 196 6.54 -11.49 -5.75
N GLY A 197 5.88 -11.00 -6.81
CA GLY A 197 4.93 -11.78 -7.60
C GLY A 197 3.77 -12.32 -6.78
N ASN A 198 3.18 -11.48 -5.92
CA ASN A 198 2.16 -11.89 -4.95
C ASN A 198 2.57 -13.06 -4.03
N GLY A 199 3.87 -13.19 -3.75
CA GLY A 199 4.43 -14.27 -2.93
C GLY A 199 4.91 -15.49 -3.73
N ASN A 200 4.77 -15.49 -5.06
CA ASN A 200 5.26 -16.58 -5.92
C ASN A 200 6.80 -16.63 -5.99
N PHE A 201 7.48 -15.51 -5.72
CA PHE A 201 8.95 -15.47 -5.68
C PHE A 201 9.53 -15.64 -4.27
N ARG A 202 8.71 -15.95 -3.24
CA ARG A 202 9.13 -15.93 -1.83
C ARG A 202 10.34 -16.80 -1.50
N ASN A 203 10.56 -17.87 -2.27
CA ASN A 203 11.68 -18.81 -2.10
C ASN A 203 12.76 -18.66 -3.20
N ASP A 204 12.63 -17.68 -4.09
CA ASP A 204 13.52 -17.46 -5.23
C ASP A 204 14.34 -16.19 -4.99
N SER A 205 15.54 -16.35 -4.41
CA SER A 205 16.40 -15.23 -4.04
C SER A 205 16.83 -14.38 -5.24
N ASP A 206 16.99 -14.98 -6.42
CA ASP A 206 17.41 -14.29 -7.63
C ASP A 206 16.28 -13.43 -8.18
N LYS A 207 15.04 -13.95 -8.22
CA LYS A 207 13.87 -13.15 -8.60
C LYS A 207 13.57 -12.04 -7.60
N ILE A 208 13.74 -12.27 -6.30
CA ILE A 208 13.60 -11.20 -5.29
C ILE A 208 14.61 -10.09 -5.56
N ASN A 209 15.88 -10.43 -5.74
CA ASN A 209 16.94 -9.44 -6.00
C ASN A 209 16.73 -8.70 -7.32
N ALA A 210 16.37 -9.43 -8.39
CA ALA A 210 16.07 -8.84 -9.68
C ALA A 210 14.89 -7.86 -9.59
N SER A 211 13.83 -8.22 -8.87
CA SER A 211 12.65 -7.36 -8.70
C SER A 211 12.98 -6.09 -7.93
N LEU A 212 13.71 -6.19 -6.82
CA LEU A 212 14.15 -5.02 -6.05
C LEU A 212 15.08 -4.12 -6.87
N LYS A 213 16.08 -4.69 -7.56
CA LYS A 213 16.99 -3.93 -8.42
C LYS A 213 16.24 -3.22 -9.55
N TYR A 214 15.33 -3.93 -10.20
CA TYR A 214 14.53 -3.39 -11.29
C TYR A 214 13.69 -2.21 -10.84
N VAL A 215 12.80 -2.41 -9.85
CA VAL A 215 11.83 -1.40 -9.41
C VAL A 215 12.53 -0.18 -8.81
N LEU A 216 13.56 -0.37 -7.97
CA LEU A 216 14.32 0.74 -7.40
C LEU A 216 15.21 1.45 -8.45
N GLY A 217 15.52 0.75 -9.54
CA GLY A 217 16.27 1.28 -10.68
C GLY A 217 15.47 2.25 -11.54
N LEU A 218 14.14 2.09 -11.64
CA LEU A 218 13.27 2.89 -12.50
C LEU A 218 13.32 4.39 -12.21
N GLY A 219 13.54 4.78 -10.94
CA GLY A 219 13.57 6.20 -10.55
C GLY A 219 12.18 6.86 -10.46
N THR A 220 11.11 6.13 -10.74
CA THR A 220 9.72 6.59 -10.71
C THR A 220 8.88 5.95 -9.59
N VAL A 221 9.54 5.27 -8.64
CA VAL A 221 8.90 4.65 -7.48
C VAL A 221 9.48 5.26 -6.20
N ASP A 222 8.64 6.00 -5.47
CA ASP A 222 9.04 6.79 -4.28
C ASP A 222 9.06 5.94 -3.01
N SER A 223 8.27 4.86 -2.98
CA SER A 223 8.29 3.87 -1.92
C SER A 223 7.88 2.49 -2.44
N ILE A 224 8.35 1.43 -1.78
CA ILE A 224 7.92 0.06 -2.02
C ILE A 224 7.35 -0.52 -0.74
N ILE A 225 6.40 -1.44 -0.87
CA ILE A 225 5.87 -2.18 0.28
C ILE A 225 6.10 -3.69 0.10
N VAL A 226 6.55 -4.34 1.18
CA VAL A 226 6.73 -5.78 1.26
C VAL A 226 6.01 -6.30 2.50
N GLY A 227 5.33 -7.44 2.37
CA GLY A 227 4.75 -8.14 3.51
C GLY A 227 5.76 -9.10 4.11
N PHE A 228 5.78 -9.19 5.44
CA PHE A 228 6.63 -10.11 6.19
C PHE A 228 5.75 -11.07 6.98
N GLU A 229 6.11 -12.34 6.98
CA GLU A 229 5.47 -13.39 7.79
C GLU A 229 6.38 -13.84 8.93
N LEU A 230 7.69 -13.58 8.82
CA LEU A 230 8.70 -13.96 9.81
C LEU A 230 9.64 -12.79 10.13
N PRO A 231 10.08 -12.65 11.40
CA PRO A 231 11.02 -11.61 11.86
C PRO A 231 12.27 -11.43 10.99
N GLU A 232 12.93 -12.53 10.64
CA GLU A 232 14.18 -12.55 9.88
C GLU A 232 14.04 -12.01 8.44
N GLN A 233 12.82 -12.01 7.89
CA GLN A 233 12.56 -11.44 6.58
C GLN A 233 12.75 -9.92 6.59
N ILE A 234 12.48 -9.25 7.71
CA ILE A 234 12.64 -7.80 7.84
C ILE A 234 14.11 -7.41 7.60
N ASP A 235 15.03 -8.04 8.33
CA ASP A 235 16.47 -7.81 8.18
C ASP A 235 16.95 -8.20 6.78
N ASN A 236 16.46 -9.32 6.25
CA ASN A 236 16.80 -9.80 4.91
C ASN A 236 16.43 -8.76 3.82
N TYR A 237 15.19 -8.25 3.84
CA TYR A 237 14.74 -7.28 2.84
C TYR A 237 15.39 -5.91 3.02
N ILE A 238 15.64 -5.46 4.25
CA ILE A 238 16.44 -4.24 4.50
C ILE A 238 17.83 -4.39 3.86
N GLY A 239 18.50 -5.53 4.05
CA GLY A 239 19.79 -5.82 3.44
C GLY A 239 19.73 -5.82 1.91
N ARG A 240 18.74 -6.48 1.32
CA ARG A 240 18.56 -6.53 -0.14
C ARG A 240 18.28 -5.16 -0.75
N VAL A 241 17.41 -4.35 -0.12
CA VAL A 241 17.14 -2.97 -0.56
C VAL A 241 18.39 -2.12 -0.50
N LYS A 242 19.16 -2.17 0.60
CA LYS A 242 20.44 -1.47 0.71
C LYS A 242 21.41 -1.87 -0.41
N ASN A 243 21.49 -3.16 -0.73
CA ASN A 243 22.36 -3.66 -1.80
C ASN A 243 21.89 -3.21 -3.19
N ALA A 244 20.59 -3.28 -3.47
CA ALA A 244 20.02 -2.80 -4.73
C ALA A 244 20.33 -1.31 -4.97
N LEU A 245 20.22 -0.47 -3.94
CA LEU A 245 20.52 0.96 -4.03
C LEU A 245 22.02 1.26 -4.23
N LYS A 246 22.92 0.44 -3.69
CA LYS A 246 24.37 0.60 -3.91
C LYS A 246 24.76 0.39 -5.38
N THR A 247 24.11 -0.56 -6.06
CA THR A 247 24.37 -0.86 -7.48
C THR A 247 23.87 0.19 -8.47
N LYS A 248 23.27 1.30 -7.97
CA LYS A 248 22.79 2.43 -8.77
C LYS A 248 23.85 3.52 -8.96
N LYS A 249 24.97 3.46 -8.22
CA LYS A 249 26.15 4.30 -8.38
C LYS A 249 27.19 3.57 -9.23
#